data_AF-A0A2L2L9M2-F1
#
_entry.id   AF-A0A2L2L9M2-F1
#
_cell.length_a   1.000
_cell.length_b   1.000
_cell.length_c   1.000
_cell.angle_alpha   90.00
_cell.angle_beta   90.00
_cell.angle_gamma   90.00
#
_symmetry.space_group_name_H-M   'P 1'
#
loop_
_entity.id
_entity.type
_entity.pdbx_description
1 polymer ?
#
loop_
_entity_poly.entity_id
_entity_poly.type
_entity_poly.pdbx_seq_one_letter_code
_entity_poly.pdbx_strand_id
1 'polypeptide(L)'
;MPGRAEGGKAPSTFGRAKSTTAPHRFHRKHPMRLKSEMFVSALIRRVFAAGGFAAVEKKGAEEAGAIFIRQRLRDGRENLYGPAPQSFADDEEVRAERRFETRLAGADGEESAALLERERRFDSDLWVVEIETDEIGTLLTLVDQPRA
;
A
#
# COMPACT_ATOMS: atom_id res chain seq x y z
N MET A 1 40.28 -25.16 73.84
CA MET A 1 40.61 -23.73 73.91
C MET A 1 40.57 -23.14 72.50
N PRO A 2 39.57 -22.35 72.10
CA PRO A 2 39.66 -21.56 70.88
C PRO A 2 40.12 -20.13 71.20
N GLY A 3 41.21 -19.72 70.55
CA GLY A 3 41.74 -18.36 70.59
C GLY A 3 41.09 -17.44 69.56
N ARG A 4 40.78 -16.22 70.02
CA ARG A 4 40.73 -14.91 69.34
C ARG A 4 41.50 -14.82 68.01
N ALA A 5 41.27 -13.89 67.09
CA ALA A 5 40.25 -12.88 66.81
C ALA A 5 40.76 -12.11 65.56
N GLU A 6 39.83 -11.56 64.78
CA GLU A 6 39.93 -10.33 63.98
C GLU A 6 40.71 -10.22 62.65
N GLY A 7 40.07 -9.46 61.75
CA GLY A 7 40.54 -8.97 60.47
C GLY A 7 39.52 -9.30 59.38
N GLY A 8 38.75 -8.41 58.76
CA GLY A 8 38.75 -6.95 58.71
C GLY A 8 38.19 -6.54 57.34
N LYS A 9 37.32 -5.52 57.32
CA LYS A 9 37.00 -4.61 56.19
C LYS A 9 36.00 -5.07 55.09
N ALA A 10 34.81 -4.45 55.14
CA ALA A 10 33.85 -4.19 54.04
C ALA A 10 34.45 -3.17 53.00
N PRO A 11 33.81 -2.74 51.88
CA PRO A 11 32.39 -2.87 51.49
C PRO A 11 32.09 -3.11 49.99
N SER A 12 30.79 -3.23 49.70
CA SER A 12 30.06 -2.83 48.48
C SER A 12 30.73 -2.96 47.10
N THR A 13 30.11 -3.75 46.22
CA THR A 13 29.59 -3.20 44.95
C THR A 13 28.47 -4.07 44.39
N PHE A 14 27.35 -3.41 44.14
CA PHE A 14 26.20 -3.89 43.40
C PHE A 14 26.59 -3.96 41.92
N GLY A 15 26.53 -5.14 41.32
CA GLY A 15 26.99 -5.38 39.94
C GLY A 15 26.03 -6.28 39.16
N ARG A 16 24.89 -5.70 38.82
CA ARG A 16 23.90 -6.23 37.87
C ARG A 16 24.56 -6.49 36.51
N ALA A 17 24.49 -7.72 36.00
CA ALA A 17 24.53 -7.95 34.55
C ALA A 17 23.73 -9.21 34.23
N LYS A 18 22.46 -9.00 33.84
CA LYS A 18 21.68 -9.98 33.10
C LYS A 18 22.41 -10.17 31.77
N SER A 19 22.86 -11.39 31.47
CA SER A 19 23.46 -11.71 30.19
C SER A 19 22.47 -11.39 29.08
N THR A 20 22.80 -10.33 28.36
CA THR A 20 22.11 -9.79 27.19
C THR A 20 22.13 -10.84 26.08
N THR A 21 21.08 -11.64 25.97
CA THR A 21 20.67 -12.14 24.66
C THR A 21 20.25 -10.91 23.87
N ALA A 22 21.09 -10.52 22.92
CA ALA A 22 20.77 -9.47 21.96
C ALA A 22 19.41 -9.79 21.34
N PRO A 23 18.42 -8.88 21.35
CA PRO A 23 17.19 -9.12 20.62
C PRO A 23 17.57 -9.30 19.15
N HIS A 24 17.01 -10.34 18.53
CA HIS A 24 17.07 -10.55 17.10
C HIS A 24 16.91 -9.20 16.41
N ARG A 25 17.94 -8.82 15.65
CA ARG A 25 17.89 -7.68 14.75
C ARG A 25 16.74 -7.97 13.80
N PHE A 26 15.55 -7.46 14.12
CA PHE A 26 14.44 -7.34 13.19
C PHE A 26 15.07 -6.66 11.98
N HIS A 27 15.28 -7.43 10.92
CA HIS A 27 15.51 -6.83 9.63
C HIS A 27 14.26 -6.00 9.41
N ARG A 28 14.40 -4.69 9.60
CA ARG A 28 13.47 -3.69 9.12
C ARG A 28 13.23 -4.07 7.66
N LYS A 29 12.14 -4.80 7.39
CA LYS A 29 11.46 -4.72 6.12
C LYS A 29 11.17 -3.24 6.02
N HIS A 30 12.01 -2.53 5.26
CA HIS A 30 11.64 -1.21 4.82
C HIS A 30 10.27 -1.43 4.20
N PRO A 31 9.23 -0.65 4.55
CA PRO A 31 8.00 -0.67 3.79
C PRO A 31 8.37 -0.20 2.38
N MET A 32 8.85 -1.12 1.56
CA MET A 32 9.18 -0.89 0.17
C MET A 32 7.82 -0.75 -0.49
N ARG A 33 7.33 0.49 -0.54
CA ARG A 33 6.15 0.82 -1.31
C ARG A 33 6.39 0.31 -2.73
N LEU A 34 5.49 -0.53 -3.21
CA LEU A 34 5.62 -1.07 -4.56
C LEU A 34 5.62 0.10 -5.56
N LYS A 35 6.61 0.10 -6.45
CA LYS A 35 6.71 1.08 -7.55
C LYS A 35 5.40 1.09 -8.33
N SER A 36 4.98 2.26 -8.81
CA SER A 36 3.75 2.42 -9.58
C SER A 36 3.74 1.51 -10.81
N GLU A 37 4.86 1.43 -11.53
CA GLU A 37 4.99 0.55 -12.70
C GLU A 37 4.81 -0.94 -12.36
N MET A 38 5.41 -1.39 -11.25
CA MET A 38 5.29 -2.78 -10.81
C MET A 38 3.86 -3.12 -10.41
N PHE A 39 3.15 -2.19 -9.75
CA PHE A 39 1.75 -2.34 -9.43
C PHE A 39 0.89 -2.46 -10.68
N VAL A 40 1.03 -1.53 -11.63
CA VAL A 40 0.27 -1.53 -12.89
C VAL A 40 0.52 -2.83 -13.67
N SER A 41 1.78 -3.24 -13.77
CA SER A 41 2.16 -4.47 -14.46
C SER A 41 1.59 -5.73 -13.78
N ALA A 42 1.48 -5.74 -12.46
CA ALA A 42 0.85 -6.84 -11.72
C ALA A 42 -0.67 -6.83 -11.90
N LEU A 43 -1.31 -5.65 -11.85
CA LEU A 43 -2.74 -5.50 -12.08
C LEU A 43 -3.15 -6.02 -13.46
N ILE A 44 -2.45 -5.60 -14.51
CA ILE A 44 -2.71 -6.04 -15.88
C ILE A 44 -2.67 -7.57 -15.98
N ARG A 45 -1.64 -8.21 -15.42
CA ARG A 45 -1.53 -9.68 -15.41
C ARG A 45 -2.69 -10.35 -14.69
N ARG A 46 -3.15 -9.78 -13.57
CA ARG A 46 -4.27 -10.33 -12.79
C ARG A 46 -5.60 -10.19 -13.52
N VAL A 47 -5.83 -9.06 -14.21
CA VAL A 47 -7.01 -8.86 -15.07
C VAL A 47 -7.02 -9.88 -16.21
N PHE A 48 -5.91 -10.05 -16.91
CA PHE A 48 -5.81 -11.07 -17.96
C PHE A 48 -6.00 -12.49 -17.44
N ALA A 49 -5.47 -12.81 -16.25
CA ALA A 49 -5.69 -14.10 -15.61
C ALA A 49 -7.16 -14.36 -15.23
N ALA A 50 -7.92 -13.30 -14.95
CA ALA A 50 -9.37 -13.35 -14.72
C ALA A 50 -10.18 -13.37 -16.04
N GLY A 51 -9.52 -13.36 -17.21
CA GLY A 51 -10.18 -13.35 -18.51
C GLY A 51 -10.71 -11.96 -18.95
N GLY A 52 -10.34 -10.91 -18.23
CA GLY A 52 -10.63 -9.53 -18.61
C GLY A 52 -9.57 -8.94 -19.54
N PHE A 53 -9.75 -7.67 -19.89
CA PHE A 53 -8.79 -6.89 -20.69
C PHE A 53 -8.21 -5.74 -19.87
N ALA A 54 -6.95 -5.40 -20.07
CA ALA A 54 -6.32 -4.25 -19.42
C ALA A 54 -5.31 -3.55 -20.33
N ALA A 55 -5.31 -2.22 -20.32
CA ALA A 55 -4.41 -1.38 -21.11
C ALA A 55 -3.93 -0.16 -20.30
N VAL A 56 -2.71 0.30 -20.57
CA VAL A 56 -2.19 1.56 -20.00
C VAL A 56 -2.50 2.69 -20.97
N GLU A 57 -3.48 3.52 -20.64
CA GLU A 57 -3.87 4.70 -21.40
C GLU A 57 -2.83 5.82 -21.28
N LYS A 58 -2.25 5.97 -20.07
CA LYS A 58 -1.20 6.96 -19.80
C LYS A 58 -0.19 6.40 -18.82
N LYS A 59 1.09 6.47 -19.19
CA LYS A 59 2.21 6.20 -18.30
C LYS A 59 2.53 7.47 -17.50
N GLY A 60 2.64 7.30 -16.18
CA GLY A 60 3.05 8.35 -15.24
C GLY A 60 4.42 8.07 -14.62
N ALA A 61 4.71 8.68 -13.47
CA ALA A 61 5.96 8.46 -12.75
C ALA A 61 6.09 7.02 -12.22
N GLU A 62 7.20 6.36 -12.51
CA GLU A 62 7.40 4.92 -12.27
C GLU A 62 7.52 4.57 -10.78
N GLU A 63 8.13 5.45 -9.98
CA GLU A 63 8.41 5.23 -8.56
C GLU A 63 7.17 5.48 -7.70
N ALA A 64 6.51 6.64 -7.87
CA ALA A 64 5.49 7.15 -6.95
C ALA A 64 4.30 7.84 -7.61
N GLY A 65 4.09 7.69 -8.92
CA GLY A 65 2.97 8.31 -9.62
C GLY A 65 1.61 7.87 -9.05
N ALA A 66 0.64 8.79 -9.04
CA ALA A 66 -0.76 8.51 -8.76
C ALA A 66 -1.30 7.51 -9.79
N ILE A 67 -2.12 6.54 -9.37
CA ILE A 67 -2.66 5.52 -10.28
C ILE A 67 -4.17 5.66 -10.29
N PHE A 68 -4.72 5.93 -11.47
CA PHE A 68 -6.14 5.93 -11.74
C PHE A 68 -6.48 4.70 -12.57
N ILE A 69 -7.55 4.02 -12.17
CA ILE A 69 -8.04 2.84 -12.88
C ILE A 69 -9.46 3.11 -13.37
N ARG A 70 -9.67 3.02 -14.67
CA ARG A 70 -10.96 3.12 -15.34
C ARG A 70 -11.45 1.70 -15.62
N GLN A 71 -12.51 1.28 -14.94
CA GLN A 71 -13.16 0.00 -15.22
C GLN A 71 -14.34 0.22 -16.16
N ARG A 72 -14.30 -0.45 -17.31
CA ARG A 72 -15.42 -0.51 -18.24
C ARG A 72 -16.25 -1.76 -17.97
N LEU A 73 -17.53 -1.57 -17.68
CA LEU A 73 -18.50 -2.65 -17.48
C LEU A 73 -19.11 -3.06 -18.82
N ARG A 74 -19.61 -4.29 -18.89
CA ARG A 74 -20.29 -4.83 -20.10
C ARG A 74 -21.56 -4.06 -20.47
N ASP A 75 -22.15 -3.38 -19.49
CA ASP A 75 -23.34 -2.53 -19.62
C ASP A 75 -23.05 -1.17 -20.30
N GLY A 76 -21.77 -0.89 -20.63
CA GLY A 76 -21.33 0.37 -21.24
C GLY A 76 -20.99 1.47 -20.24
N ARG A 77 -21.32 1.27 -18.96
CA ARG A 77 -20.96 2.16 -17.85
C ARG A 77 -19.51 1.99 -17.41
N GLU A 78 -18.97 3.04 -16.81
CA GLU A 78 -17.61 3.10 -16.34
C GLU A 78 -17.54 3.45 -14.85
N ASN A 79 -16.61 2.79 -14.16
CA ASN A 79 -16.20 3.15 -12.81
C ASN A 79 -14.79 3.74 -12.85
N LEU A 80 -14.54 4.78 -12.06
CA LEU A 80 -13.24 5.39 -11.93
C LEU A 80 -12.74 5.24 -10.50
N TYR A 81 -11.55 4.67 -10.35
CA TYR A 81 -10.87 4.48 -9.08
C TYR A 81 -9.64 5.36 -9.01
N GLY A 82 -9.47 6.04 -7.87
CA GLY A 82 -8.32 6.90 -7.58
C GLY A 82 -7.56 6.42 -6.35
N PRO A 83 -6.33 6.94 -6.13
CA PRO A 83 -5.58 6.61 -4.91
C PRO A 83 -6.30 7.17 -3.68
N ALA A 84 -6.50 6.34 -2.66
CA ALA A 84 -7.14 6.75 -1.41
C ALA A 84 -6.19 7.62 -0.56
N PRO A 85 -6.71 8.57 0.26
CA PRO A 85 -5.90 9.42 1.11
C PRO A 85 -5.12 8.60 2.15
N GLN A 86 -3.86 8.97 2.37
CA GLN A 86 -2.97 8.22 3.27
C GLN A 86 -3.37 8.32 4.76
N SER A 87 -4.33 9.18 5.12
CA SER A 87 -4.91 9.31 6.46
C SER A 87 -5.66 8.07 6.96
N PHE A 88 -6.01 7.13 6.07
CA PHE A 88 -6.65 5.86 6.45
C PHE A 88 -5.66 4.75 6.86
N ALA A 89 -4.37 5.05 6.95
CA ALA A 89 -3.33 4.06 7.26
C ALA A 89 -2.75 4.31 8.66
N ASP A 90 -3.36 3.67 9.66
CA ASP A 90 -2.92 3.67 11.06
C ASP A 90 -1.68 2.78 11.29
N ASP A 91 -1.46 1.78 10.43
CA ASP A 91 -0.35 0.81 10.53
C ASP A 91 0.73 1.01 9.46
N GLU A 92 2.00 1.03 9.90
CA GLU A 92 3.20 1.21 9.05
C GLU A 92 3.39 0.06 8.04
N GLU A 93 2.91 -1.14 8.35
CA GLU A 93 2.92 -2.31 7.45
C GLU A 93 1.83 -2.20 6.36
N VAL A 94 0.71 -1.59 6.72
CA VAL A 94 -0.46 -1.36 5.85
C VAL A 94 -0.27 -0.12 4.96
N ARG A 95 0.64 0.79 5.33
CA ARG A 95 1.10 1.91 4.47
C ARG A 95 1.83 1.47 3.20
N ALA A 96 2.27 0.21 3.12
CA ALA A 96 2.89 -0.35 1.93
C ALA A 96 1.87 -0.75 0.85
N GLU A 97 0.61 -1.01 1.24
CA GLU A 97 -0.45 -1.41 0.31
C GLU A 97 -1.12 -0.17 -0.29
N ARG A 98 -1.05 -0.04 -1.62
CA ARG A 98 -1.77 1.01 -2.34
C ARG A 98 -3.26 0.72 -2.27
N ARG A 99 -3.99 1.64 -1.64
CA ARG A 99 -5.44 1.59 -1.52
C ARG A 99 -6.09 2.53 -2.50
N PHE A 100 -7.29 2.15 -2.93
CA PHE A 100 -8.05 2.89 -3.92
C PHE A 100 -9.41 3.26 -3.35
N GLU A 101 -9.94 4.39 -3.77
CA GLU A 101 -11.30 4.82 -3.52
C GLU A 101 -12.06 4.89 -4.84
N THR A 102 -13.38 4.72 -4.78
CA THR A 102 -14.24 4.90 -5.93
C THR A 102 -14.53 6.38 -6.10
N ARG A 103 -14.03 6.97 -7.19
CA ARG A 103 -14.25 8.38 -7.55
C ARG A 103 -15.53 8.57 -8.36
N LEU A 104 -15.81 7.62 -9.25
CA LEU A 104 -17.07 7.52 -9.98
C LEU A 104 -17.50 6.06 -10.04
N ALA A 105 -18.82 5.82 -9.92
CA ALA A 105 -19.41 4.50 -10.07
C ALA A 105 -20.62 4.59 -10.99
N GLY A 106 -20.66 3.73 -12.01
CA GLY A 106 -21.76 3.66 -12.96
C GLY A 106 -21.94 4.91 -13.80
N ALA A 107 -20.86 5.65 -14.06
CA ALA A 107 -20.87 6.88 -14.84
C ALA A 107 -20.72 6.59 -16.34
N ASP A 108 -21.05 7.57 -17.18
CA ASP A 108 -20.77 7.47 -18.61
C ASP A 108 -19.29 7.75 -18.91
N GLY A 109 -18.85 7.34 -20.10
CA GLY A 109 -17.46 7.55 -20.54
C GLY A 109 -17.04 9.03 -20.61
N GLU A 110 -18.00 9.92 -20.88
CA GLU A 110 -17.73 11.37 -20.91
C GLU A 110 -17.44 11.93 -19.50
N GLU A 111 -18.20 11.52 -18.49
CA GLU A 111 -17.98 11.93 -17.10
C GLU A 111 -16.63 11.41 -16.58
N SER A 112 -16.32 10.15 -16.87
CA SER A 112 -15.05 9.52 -16.51
C SER A 112 -13.87 10.24 -17.19
N ALA A 113 -14.00 10.57 -18.48
CA ALA A 113 -12.99 11.32 -19.21
C ALA A 113 -12.81 12.75 -18.68
N ALA A 114 -13.91 13.44 -18.34
CA ALA A 114 -13.87 14.79 -17.79
C ALA A 114 -13.15 14.84 -16.43
N LEU A 115 -13.39 13.84 -15.56
CA LEU A 115 -12.68 13.76 -14.28
C LEU A 115 -11.19 13.45 -14.49
N LEU A 116 -10.87 12.49 -15.35
CA LEU A 116 -9.47 12.16 -15.68
C LEU A 116 -8.72 13.35 -16.26
N GLU A 117 -9.34 14.15 -17.11
CA GLU A 117 -8.72 15.36 -17.69
C GLU A 117 -8.44 16.43 -16.62
N ARG A 118 -9.34 16.56 -15.64
CA ARG A 118 -9.10 17.43 -14.48
C ARG A 118 -7.89 16.94 -13.68
N GLU A 119 -7.86 15.66 -13.30
CA GLU A 119 -6.74 15.09 -12.55
C GLU A 119 -5.43 15.20 -13.33
N ARG A 120 -5.45 14.99 -14.65
CA ARG A 120 -4.28 15.12 -15.53
C ARG A 120 -3.72 16.54 -15.57
N ARG A 121 -4.57 17.55 -15.42
CA ARG A 121 -4.16 18.95 -15.31
C ARG A 121 -3.52 19.26 -13.96
N PHE A 122 -3.94 18.58 -12.90
CA PHE A 122 -3.35 18.72 -11.57
C PHE A 122 -2.04 17.93 -11.43
N ASP A 123 -2.02 16.69 -11.90
CA ASP A 123 -0.91 15.76 -11.79
C ASP A 123 -0.62 15.13 -13.16
N SER A 124 0.32 15.74 -13.88
CA SER A 124 0.73 15.25 -15.20
C SER A 124 1.45 13.90 -15.15
N ASP A 125 1.91 13.49 -13.96
CA ASP A 125 2.67 12.27 -13.70
C ASP A 125 1.79 11.12 -13.19
N LEU A 126 0.47 11.25 -13.32
CA LEU A 126 -0.48 10.18 -13.05
C LEU A 126 -0.44 9.08 -14.11
N TRP A 127 -0.74 7.86 -13.67
CA TRP A 127 -1.03 6.70 -14.50
C TRP A 127 -2.53 6.58 -14.72
N VAL A 128 -2.93 6.27 -15.95
CA VAL A 128 -4.30 5.86 -16.26
C VAL A 128 -4.24 4.44 -16.82
N VAL A 129 -4.95 3.53 -16.17
CA VAL A 129 -5.08 2.14 -16.59
C VAL A 129 -6.54 1.88 -16.88
N GLU A 130 -6.86 1.46 -18.10
CA GLU A 130 -8.17 0.94 -18.44
C GLU A 130 -8.22 -0.56 -18.18
N ILE A 131 -9.32 -1.03 -17.60
CA ILE A 131 -9.62 -2.44 -17.42
C ILE A 131 -11.06 -2.72 -17.84
N GLU A 132 -11.29 -3.86 -18.49
CA GLU A 132 -12.60 -4.40 -18.79
C GLU A 132 -12.75 -5.69 -18.00
N THR A 133 -13.54 -5.62 -16.93
CA THR A 133 -13.79 -6.74 -16.01
C THR A 133 -15.09 -6.49 -15.25
N ASP A 134 -15.76 -7.56 -14.82
CA ASP A 134 -16.90 -7.47 -13.90
C ASP A 134 -16.42 -7.46 -12.43
N GLU A 135 -15.35 -8.22 -12.14
CA GLU A 135 -14.82 -8.39 -10.79
C GLU A 135 -13.69 -7.41 -10.50
N ILE A 136 -13.97 -6.39 -9.67
CA ILE A 136 -12.95 -5.40 -9.24
C ILE A 136 -12.42 -5.65 -7.82
N GLY A 137 -13.26 -6.19 -6.93
CA GLY A 137 -12.94 -6.32 -5.49
C GLY A 137 -11.78 -7.29 -5.20
N THR A 138 -11.55 -8.26 -6.07
CA THR A 138 -10.37 -9.12 -5.98
C THR A 138 -9.13 -8.42 -6.51
N LEU A 139 -9.25 -7.54 -7.50
CA LEU A 139 -8.14 -6.87 -8.19
C LEU A 139 -7.59 -5.67 -7.42
N LEU A 140 -8.46 -4.89 -6.78
CA LEU A 140 -8.12 -3.66 -6.07
C LEU A 140 -8.56 -3.69 -4.61
N THR A 141 -7.71 -3.16 -3.73
CA THR A 141 -8.07 -2.90 -2.33
C THR A 141 -8.81 -1.57 -2.24
N LEU A 142 -10.14 -1.64 -2.26
CA LEU A 142 -11.04 -0.48 -2.15
C LEU A 142 -11.31 -0.12 -0.68
N VAL A 143 -11.23 1.16 -0.32
CA VAL A 143 -11.51 1.64 1.06
C VAL A 143 -12.98 1.98 1.31
N ASP A 144 -13.74 2.23 0.25
CA ASP A 144 -15.15 2.66 0.31
C ASP A 144 -16.15 1.50 0.24
N GLN A 145 -15.69 0.31 -0.17
CA GLN A 145 -16.53 -0.88 -0.22
C GLN A 145 -16.56 -1.57 1.17
N PRO A 146 -17.74 -1.84 1.75
CA PRO A 146 -17.80 -2.70 2.92
C PRO A 146 -17.19 -4.05 2.56
N ARG A 147 -16.24 -4.51 3.38
CA ARG A 147 -15.64 -5.83 3.25
C ARG A 147 -16.77 -6.86 3.39
N ALA A 148 -17.18 -7.46 2.29
CA ALA A 148 -18.15 -8.55 2.29
C ALA A 148 -17.57 -9.80 2.98
#